data_AF-A0A2H6EBG1-F1
#
_entry.id   AF-A0A2H6EBG1-F1
#
_cell.length_a   1.000
_cell.length_b   1.000
_cell.length_c   1.000
_cell.angle_alpha   90.00
_cell.angle_beta   90.00
_cell.angle_gamma   90.00
#
_symmetry.space_group_name_H-M   'P 1'
#
loop_
_entity.id
_entity.type
_entity.pdbx_description
1 polymer ?
#
loop_
_entity_poly.entity_id
_entity_poly.type
_entity_poly.pdbx_seq_one_letter_code
_entity_poly.pdbx_strand_id
1 'polypeptide(L)'
;MLSAKEKREISKQLNAITGQIKAIQEMIENDRDTQDIYIQFKAVEGIMKKALYSVLDNLFRKKLAATIVKVIDDCHDEDCLHCKQVDEIKNQFANMDMRDVIKYLDELENCFK
;
A
#
# COMPACT_ATOMS: atom_id res chain seq x y z
N MET A 1 7.36 -5.41 10.26
CA MET A 1 6.94 -6.74 9.73
C MET A 1 5.42 -6.77 9.68
N LEU A 2 4.79 -7.34 8.64
CA LEU A 2 3.31 -7.39 8.52
C LEU A 2 2.68 -8.21 9.64
N SER A 3 1.58 -7.72 10.23
CA SER A 3 0.78 -8.48 11.20
C SER A 3 0.09 -9.67 10.56
N ALA A 4 -0.33 -10.66 11.35
CA ALA A 4 -1.08 -11.82 10.85
C ALA A 4 -2.39 -11.41 10.12
N LYS A 5 -3.06 -10.36 10.62
CA LYS A 5 -4.26 -9.80 9.99
C LYS A 5 -3.94 -9.22 8.62
N GLU A 6 -2.88 -8.44 8.52
CA GLU A 6 -2.47 -7.81 7.25
C GLU A 6 -2.02 -8.85 6.22
N LYS A 7 -1.25 -9.86 6.65
CA LYS A 7 -0.89 -11.01 5.80
C LYS A 7 -2.14 -11.70 5.24
N ARG A 8 -3.13 -11.98 6.10
CA ARG A 8 -4.38 -12.64 5.69
C ARG A 8 -5.17 -11.81 4.69
N GLU A 9 -5.28 -10.50 4.90
CA GLU A 9 -6.01 -9.62 3.98
C GLU A 9 -5.32 -9.53 2.62
N ILE A 10 -3.99 -9.38 2.58
CA ILE A 10 -3.22 -9.40 1.32
C ILE A 10 -3.40 -10.74 0.60
N SER A 11 -3.20 -11.86 1.30
CA SER A 11 -3.38 -13.20 0.71
C SER A 11 -4.79 -13.39 0.14
N LYS A 12 -5.82 -12.89 0.83
CA LYS A 12 -7.20 -12.96 0.34
C LYS A 12 -7.39 -12.23 -0.99
N GLN A 13 -6.84 -11.02 -1.14
CA GLN A 13 -6.93 -10.29 -2.41
C GLN A 13 -6.14 -11.00 -3.52
N LEU A 14 -4.93 -11.47 -3.23
CA LEU A 14 -4.10 -12.19 -4.21
C LEU A 14 -4.76 -13.49 -4.70
N ASN A 15 -5.38 -14.24 -3.80
CA ASN A 15 -6.13 -15.45 -4.16
C ASN A 15 -7.32 -15.12 -5.08
N ALA A 16 -8.03 -14.01 -4.81
CA ALA A 16 -9.13 -13.56 -5.66
C ALA A 16 -8.63 -13.15 -7.06
N ILE A 17 -7.52 -12.40 -7.15
CA ILE A 17 -6.88 -12.03 -8.41
C ILE A 17 -6.47 -13.28 -9.19
N THR A 18 -5.86 -14.25 -8.51
CA THR A 18 -5.41 -15.51 -9.12
C THR A 18 -6.59 -16.29 -9.70
N GLY A 19 -7.70 -16.40 -8.96
CA GLY A 19 -8.92 -17.05 -9.44
C GLY A 19 -9.51 -16.36 -10.66
N GLN A 20 -9.53 -15.02 -10.68
CA GLN A 20 -10.03 -14.24 -11.81
C GLN A 20 -9.14 -14.35 -13.04
N ILE A 21 -7.80 -14.33 -12.89
CA ILE A 21 -6.87 -14.54 -14.01
C ILE A 21 -7.10 -15.92 -14.64
N LYS A 22 -7.26 -16.97 -13.83
CA LYS A 22 -7.56 -18.32 -14.33
C LYS A 22 -8.88 -18.36 -15.11
N ALA A 23 -9.93 -17.73 -14.58
CA ALA A 23 -11.22 -17.64 -15.28
C ALA A 23 -11.10 -16.93 -16.64
N ILE A 24 -10.31 -15.85 -16.72
CA ILE A 24 -10.04 -15.17 -17.99
C ILE A 24 -9.31 -16.07 -18.98
N GLN A 25 -8.31 -16.84 -18.52
CA GLN A 25 -7.60 -17.80 -19.37
C GLN A 25 -8.56 -18.84 -19.94
N GLU A 26 -9.40 -19.45 -19.10
CA GLU A 26 -10.44 -20.39 -19.54
C GLU A 26 -11.43 -19.75 -20.52
N MET A 27 -11.80 -18.48 -20.32
CA MET A 27 -12.67 -17.77 -21.25
C MET A 27 -12.04 -17.60 -22.64
N ILE A 28 -10.73 -17.32 -22.69
CA ILE A 28 -9.99 -17.22 -23.94
C ILE A 28 -9.89 -18.59 -24.63
N GLU A 29 -9.56 -19.65 -23.88
CA GLU A 29 -9.46 -21.01 -24.41
C GLU A 29 -10.79 -21.54 -24.97
N ASN A 30 -11.92 -21.05 -24.45
CA ASN A 30 -13.26 -21.44 -24.87
C ASN A 30 -13.90 -20.45 -25.87
N ASP A 31 -13.11 -19.58 -26.51
CA ASP A 31 -13.57 -18.59 -27.51
C ASP A 31 -14.77 -17.76 -27.03
N ARG A 32 -14.77 -17.36 -25.75
CA ARG A 32 -15.84 -16.52 -25.18
C ARG A 32 -15.85 -15.14 -25.80
N ASP A 33 -17.02 -14.50 -25.73
CA ASP A 33 -17.22 -13.15 -26.27
C ASP A 33 -16.24 -12.13 -25.69
N THR A 34 -15.70 -11.28 -26.56
CA THR A 34 -14.67 -10.29 -26.19
C THR A 34 -15.17 -9.26 -25.16
N GLN A 35 -16.46 -8.95 -25.14
CA GLN A 35 -17.06 -8.05 -24.16
C GLN A 35 -17.09 -8.69 -22.77
N ASP A 36 -17.40 -9.98 -22.68
CA ASP A 36 -17.35 -10.74 -21.42
C ASP A 36 -15.92 -10.78 -20.86
N ILE A 37 -14.93 -11.06 -21.73
CA ILE A 37 -13.51 -11.06 -21.36
C ILE A 37 -13.09 -9.68 -20.84
N TYR A 38 -13.49 -8.60 -21.53
CA TYR A 38 -13.22 -7.23 -21.09
C TYR A 38 -13.79 -6.94 -19.69
N ILE A 39 -15.05 -7.35 -19.43
CA ILE A 39 -15.68 -7.19 -18.12
C ILE A 39 -14.87 -7.87 -17.01
N GLN A 40 -14.34 -9.07 -17.25
CA GLN A 40 -13.51 -9.77 -16.27
C GLN A 40 -12.15 -9.08 -16.04
N PHE A 41 -11.51 -8.55 -17.10
CA PHE A 41 -10.32 -7.72 -16.93
C PHE A 41 -10.58 -6.49 -16.06
N LYS A 42 -11.74 -5.83 -16.23
CA LYS A 42 -12.16 -4.72 -15.36
C LYS A 42 -12.40 -5.16 -13.92
N ALA A 43 -12.90 -6.37 -13.70
CA ALA A 43 -13.03 -6.94 -12.35
C ALA A 43 -11.66 -7.15 -11.68
N VAL A 44 -10.68 -7.70 -12.41
CA VAL A 44 -9.29 -7.83 -11.92
C VAL A 44 -8.70 -6.47 -11.56
N GLU A 45 -8.85 -5.47 -12.45
CA GLU A 45 -8.40 -4.10 -12.18
C GLU A 45 -9.02 -3.53 -10.89
N GLY A 46 -10.32 -3.76 -10.67
CA GLY A 46 -11.02 -3.33 -9.45
C GLY A 46 -10.46 -3.98 -8.18
N ILE A 47 -10.19 -5.29 -8.21
CA ILE A 47 -9.59 -6.00 -7.06
C ILE A 47 -8.17 -5.50 -6.80
N MET A 48 -7.37 -5.30 -7.86
CA MET A 48 -6.02 -4.73 -7.76
C MET A 48 -6.02 -3.35 -7.13
N LYS A 49 -6.90 -2.44 -7.58
CA LYS A 49 -7.06 -1.11 -6.98
C LYS A 49 -7.44 -1.21 -5.51
N LYS A 50 -8.35 -2.11 -5.15
CA LYS A 50 -8.72 -2.33 -3.74
C LYS A 50 -7.54 -2.83 -2.90
N ALA A 51 -6.76 -3.78 -3.40
CA ALA A 51 -5.56 -4.27 -2.70
C ALA A 51 -4.54 -3.13 -2.49
N LEU A 52 -4.26 -2.34 -3.52
CA LEU A 52 -3.35 -1.20 -3.46
C LEU A 52 -3.84 -0.12 -2.48
N TYR A 53 -5.04 0.42 -2.69
CA TYR A 53 -5.50 1.61 -1.97
C TYR A 53 -6.14 1.31 -0.62
N SER A 54 -6.65 0.10 -0.36
CA SER A 54 -7.23 -0.22 0.94
C SER A 54 -6.28 -1.00 1.83
N VAL A 55 -5.45 -1.88 1.29
CA VAL A 55 -4.60 -2.73 2.12
C VAL A 55 -3.21 -2.12 2.28
N LEU A 56 -2.55 -1.77 1.17
CA LEU A 56 -1.20 -1.21 1.23
C LEU A 56 -1.18 0.23 1.75
N ASP A 57 -2.13 1.08 1.38
CA ASP A 57 -2.18 2.46 1.90
C ASP A 57 -2.27 2.47 3.44
N ASN A 58 -3.18 1.69 4.02
CA ASN A 58 -3.31 1.52 5.46
C ASN A 58 -2.02 1.00 6.11
N LEU A 59 -1.31 0.09 5.45
CA LEU A 59 -0.03 -0.43 5.93
C LEU A 59 1.06 0.63 5.92
N PHE A 60 1.19 1.38 4.83
CA PHE A 60 2.17 2.45 4.71
C PHE A 60 1.90 3.58 5.69
N ARG A 61 0.65 4.00 5.88
CA ARG A 61 0.28 5.01 6.87
C ARG A 61 0.57 4.57 8.30
N LYS A 62 0.29 3.31 8.67
CA LYS A 62 0.67 2.77 9.98
C LYS A 62 2.18 2.74 10.17
N LYS A 63 2.92 2.33 9.14
CA LYS A 63 4.38 2.28 9.19
C LYS A 63 4.96 3.68 9.33
N LEU A 64 4.47 4.64 8.55
CA LEU A 64 4.84 6.06 8.66
C LEU A 64 4.53 6.61 10.05
N ALA A 65 3.34 6.35 10.61
CA ALA A 65 3.00 6.78 11.97
C ALA A 65 3.95 6.20 13.03
N ALA A 66 4.31 4.92 12.92
CA ALA A 66 5.28 4.30 13.83
C ALA A 66 6.69 4.89 13.66
N THR A 67 7.11 5.17 12.43
CA THR A 67 8.40 5.82 12.13
C THR A 67 8.42 7.24 12.69
N ILE A 68 7.34 8.02 12.53
CA ILE A 68 7.20 9.37 13.12
C ILE A 68 7.42 9.33 14.64
N VAL A 69 6.78 8.39 15.34
CA VAL A 69 6.96 8.25 16.80
C VAL A 69 8.41 8.00 17.15
N LYS A 70 9.07 7.07 16.44
CA LYS A 70 10.50 6.80 16.66
C LYS A 70 11.37 8.02 16.40
N VAL A 71 11.09 8.78 15.32
CA VAL A 71 11.88 9.97 15.00
C VAL A 71 11.70 11.01 16.11
N ILE A 72 10.49 11.21 16.63
CA ILE A 72 10.25 12.13 17.76
C ILE A 72 11.02 11.69 19.01
N ASP A 73 11.01 10.40 19.33
CA ASP A 73 11.67 9.86 20.52
C ASP A 73 13.21 9.89 20.40
N ASP A 74 13.74 9.66 19.19
CA ASP A 74 15.18 9.50 18.91
C ASP A 74 15.84 10.75 18.29
N CYS A 75 15.11 11.86 18.05
CA CYS A 75 15.67 13.13 17.57
C CYS A 75 16.55 13.77 18.65
N HIS A 76 17.74 13.21 18.84
CA HIS A 76 18.79 13.73 19.71
C HIS A 76 19.89 14.47 18.94
N ASP A 77 20.02 14.22 17.63
CA ASP A 77 21.15 14.69 16.82
C ASP A 77 20.77 15.72 15.73
N GLU A 78 21.70 16.63 15.46
CA GLU A 78 21.63 17.69 14.45
C GLU A 78 21.61 17.18 12.99
N ASP A 79 21.73 15.86 12.78
CA ASP A 79 21.90 15.22 11.45
C ASP A 79 20.61 14.77 10.75
N CYS A 80 19.48 14.63 11.46
CA CYS A 80 18.19 14.36 10.80
C CYS A 80 17.51 15.67 10.39
N LEU A 81 17.72 16.10 9.14
CA LEU A 81 17.12 17.31 8.54
C LEU A 81 15.59 17.38 8.71
N HIS A 82 14.95 16.22 8.80
CA HIS A 82 13.50 16.08 8.88
C HIS A 82 12.92 16.19 10.30
N CYS A 83 13.73 16.23 11.37
CA CYS A 83 13.24 16.45 12.75
C CYS A 83 12.33 17.70 12.86
N LYS A 84 12.63 18.74 12.05
CA LYS A 84 11.84 19.99 12.01
C LYS A 84 10.51 19.87 11.25
N GLN A 85 10.36 18.86 10.39
CA GLN A 85 9.19 18.65 9.54
C GLN A 85 8.27 17.55 10.07
N VAL A 86 8.72 16.76 11.06
CA VAL A 86 7.95 15.62 11.59
C VAL A 86 6.58 16.04 12.13
N ASP A 87 6.47 17.19 12.79
CA ASP A 87 5.18 17.69 13.28
C ASP A 87 4.20 18.04 12.14
N GLU A 88 4.71 18.59 11.03
CA GLU A 88 3.88 18.87 9.85
C GLU A 88 3.40 17.57 9.20
N ILE A 89 4.31 16.60 9.04
CA ILE A 89 3.98 15.27 8.49
C ILE A 89 2.95 14.58 9.38
N LYS A 90 3.14 14.60 10.70
CA LYS A 90 2.21 14.03 11.70
C LYS A 90 0.80 14.61 11.62
N ASN A 91 0.66 15.90 11.31
CA ASN A 91 -0.65 16.55 11.19
C ASN A 91 -1.32 16.28 9.85
N GLN A 92 -0.56 15.97 8.80
CA GLN A 92 -1.07 15.87 7.44
C GLN A 92 -1.14 14.43 6.91
N PHE A 93 -0.44 13.45 7.51
CA PHE A 93 -0.29 12.10 6.95
C PHE A 93 -1.61 11.35 6.77
N ALA A 94 -2.71 11.74 7.43
CA ALA A 94 -4.02 11.15 7.21
C ALA A 94 -4.63 11.54 5.84
N ASN A 95 -4.25 12.70 5.31
CA ASN A 95 -4.81 13.29 4.09
C ASN A 95 -3.84 13.27 2.89
N MET A 96 -2.61 12.79 3.09
CA MET A 96 -1.60 12.69 2.03
C MET A 96 -1.96 11.64 0.98
N ASP A 97 -1.52 11.84 -0.26
CA ASP A 97 -1.57 10.79 -1.29
C ASP A 97 -0.63 9.63 -0.90
N MET A 98 -0.94 8.43 -1.36
CA MET A 98 -0.15 7.24 -1.07
C MET A 98 1.32 7.40 -1.52
N ARG A 99 1.58 8.13 -2.61
CA ARG A 99 2.95 8.40 -3.07
C ARG A 99 3.73 9.24 -2.07
N ASP A 100 3.10 10.25 -1.49
CA ASP A 100 3.72 11.11 -0.48
C ASP A 100 3.97 10.34 0.81
N VAL A 101 3.03 9.48 1.22
CA VAL A 101 3.21 8.59 2.39
C VAL A 101 4.44 7.70 2.22
N ILE A 102 4.63 7.11 1.03
CA ILE A 102 5.81 6.27 0.74
C ILE A 102 7.09 7.09 0.73
N LYS A 103 7.07 8.28 0.10
CA LYS A 103 8.22 9.19 0.04
C LYS A 103 8.70 9.57 1.44
N TYR A 104 7.82 10.09 2.29
CA TYR A 104 8.19 10.51 3.64
C TYR A 104 8.60 9.33 4.52
N LEU A 105 8.01 8.15 4.31
CA LEU A 105 8.45 6.96 5.01
C LEU A 105 9.92 6.62 4.69
N ASP A 106 10.32 6.65 3.43
CA ASP A 106 11.70 6.38 3.02
C ASP A 106 12.67 7.45 3.55
N GLU A 107 12.28 8.73 3.45
CA GLU A 107 13.06 9.87 3.96
C GLU A 107 13.30 9.77 5.47
N LEU A 108 12.27 9.44 6.26
CA LEU A 108 12.39 9.29 7.71
C LEU A 108 13.12 8.01 8.12
N GLU A 109 12.97 6.91 7.37
CA GLU A 109 13.74 5.68 7.63
C GLU A 109 15.24 5.87 7.41
N ASN A 110 15.64 6.78 6.51
CA ASN A 110 17.05 7.13 6.31
C ASN A 110 17.65 7.92 7.49
N CYS A 111 16.86 8.51 8.39
CA CYS A 111 17.40 9.10 9.62
C CYS A 111 17.94 8.07 10.63
N PHE A 112 17.67 6.77 10.42
CA PHE A 112 18.12 5.69 11.30
C PHE A 112 19.20 4.78 10.68
N LYS A 113 19.72 5.13 9.49
CA LYS A 113 20.77 4.38 8.78
C LYS A 113 22.12 5.05 8.95
#